data_AF-A0A7V8WMI2-F1
#
_entry.id   AF-A0A7V8WMI2-F1
#
_cell.length_a   1.000
_cell.length_b   1.000
_cell.length_c   1.000
_cell.angle_alpha   90.00
_cell.angle_beta   90.00
_cell.angle_gamma   90.00
#
_symmetry.space_group_name_H-M   'P 1'
#
loop_
_entity.id
_entity.type
_entity.pdbx_description
1 polymer ?
#
loop_
_entity_poly.entity_id
_entity_poly.type
_entity_poly.pdbx_seq_one_letter_code
_entity_poly.pdbx_strand_id
1 'polypeptide(L)' 'MKALLRLVLPFMKTPAQGAATSIHLASAPGLQAVTGQYFANSRPKRSSKRSHDEAVAARLWHLSTDLVGLDAET' A
#
# COMPACT_ATOMS: atom_id res chain seq x y z
N MET A 1 -21.46 18.47 -8.03
CA MET A 1 -20.11 18.04 -7.60
C MET A 1 -19.52 18.87 -6.45
N LYS A 2 -19.44 20.21 -6.54
CA LYS A 2 -18.82 21.05 -5.48
C LYS A 2 -19.50 20.93 -4.09
N ALA A 3 -20.83 20.83 -4.04
CA ALA A 3 -21.58 20.68 -2.79
C ALA A 3 -21.29 19.33 -2.08
N LEU A 4 -21.15 18.25 -2.87
CA LEU A 4 -20.79 16.93 -2.35
C LEU A 4 -19.40 16.96 -1.71
N LEU A 5 -18.40 17.54 -2.40
CA LEU A 5 -17.04 17.65 -1.88
C LEU A 5 -17.00 18.39 -0.53
N ARG A 6 -17.76 19.48 -0.35
CA ARG A 6 -17.83 20.23 0.92
C ARG A 6 -18.36 19.40 2.10
N LEU A 7 -19.19 18.39 1.84
CA LEU A 7 -19.72 17.50 2.86
C LEU A 7 -18.70 16.41 3.26
N VAL A 8 -17.89 15.92 2.31
CA VAL A 8 -16.92 14.83 2.58
C VAL A 8 -15.56 15.33 3.06
N LEU A 9 -15.14 16.52 2.61
CA LEU A 9 -13.88 17.19 2.96
C LEU A 9 -13.49 17.15 4.45
N PRO A 10 -14.40 17.46 5.42
CA PRO A 10 -14.02 17.42 6.84
C PRO A 10 -13.68 16.02 7.38
N PHE A 11 -14.07 14.95 6.67
CA PHE A 11 -13.80 13.57 7.05
C PHE A 11 -12.59 12.97 6.31
N MET A 12 -11.96 13.73 5.41
CA MET A 12 -10.78 13.29 4.68
C MET A 12 -9.51 13.56 5.47
N LYS A 13 -8.51 12.69 5.31
CA LYS A 13 -7.18 12.91 5.88
C LYS A 13 -6.52 14.13 5.24
N THR A 14 -5.77 14.87 6.04
CA THR A 14 -4.81 15.86 5.50
C THR A 14 -3.64 15.13 4.81
N PRO A 15 -2.89 15.79 3.90
CA PRO A 15 -1.71 15.20 3.29
C PRO A 15 -0.69 14.67 4.33
N ALA A 16 -0.46 15.41 5.41
CA ALA A 16 0.41 14.98 6.51
C ALA A 16 -0.10 13.69 7.18
N GLN A 17 -1.40 13.58 7.45
CA GLN A 17 -2.01 12.38 8.00
C GLN A 17 -1.99 11.20 7.01
N GLY A 18 -2.07 11.46 5.71
CA GLY A 18 -1.96 10.45 4.65
C GLY A 18 -0.55 9.86 4.55
N ALA A 19 0.47 10.72 4.60
CA ALA A 19 1.87 10.31 4.48
C ALA A 19 2.45 9.67 5.75
N ALA A 20 1.81 9.86 6.91
CA ALA A 20 2.33 9.46 8.22
C ALA A 20 2.77 7.99 8.29
N THR A 21 2.00 7.05 7.72
CA THR A 21 2.37 5.62 7.73
C THR A 21 3.59 5.34 6.85
N SER A 22 3.67 5.90 5.64
CA SER A 22 4.82 5.71 4.75
C SER A 22 6.10 6.29 5.36
N ILE A 23 6.03 7.50 5.93
CA ILE A 23 7.18 8.13 6.60
C ILE A 23 7.64 7.28 7.78
N HIS A 24 6.71 6.76 8.59
CA HIS A 24 7.04 5.89 9.73
C HIS A 24 7.80 4.64 9.27
N LEU A 25 7.29 3.93 8.26
CA LEU A 25 7.95 2.72 7.74
C LEU A 25 9.33 3.01 7.12
N ALA A 26 9.47 4.13 6.44
CA ALA A 26 10.73 4.51 5.79
C ALA A 26 11.81 4.97 6.77
N SER A 27 11.43 5.43 7.98
CA SER A 27 12.37 6.12 8.90
C SER A 27 12.55 5.44 10.25
N ALA A 28 11.64 4.57 10.70
CA ALA A 28 11.71 3.98 12.03
C ALA A 28 12.84 2.93 12.15
N PRO A 29 13.86 3.13 13.01
CA PRO A 29 14.98 2.19 13.13
C PRO A 29 14.55 0.76 13.52
N GLY A 30 13.49 0.64 14.33
CA GLY A 30 12.95 -0.65 14.77
C GLY A 30 12.24 -1.46 13.69
N LEU A 31 12.07 -0.92 12.48
CA LEU A 31 11.39 -1.60 11.37
C LEU A 31 12.32 -2.01 10.22
N GLN A 32 13.62 -1.77 10.33
CA GLN A 32 14.59 -2.05 9.26
C GLN A 32 14.57 -3.51 8.78
N ALA A 33 14.39 -4.46 9.71
CA ALA A 33 14.35 -5.90 9.40
C ALA A 33 12.92 -6.44 9.18
N VAL A 34 11.89 -5.60 9.25
CA VAL A 34 10.49 -6.04 9.14
C VAL A 34 10.06 -6.04 7.68
N THR A 35 9.81 -7.22 7.12
CA THR A 35 9.34 -7.41 5.74
C THR A 35 8.05 -8.23 5.69
N GLY A 36 7.34 -8.19 4.55
CA GLY A 36 6.14 -9.01 4.30
C GLY A 36 4.88 -8.61 5.06
N GLN A 37 4.89 -7.51 5.82
CA GLN A 37 3.75 -7.05 6.61
C GLN A 37 3.01 -5.87 5.97
N TYR A 38 1.69 -5.83 6.15
CA TYR A 38 0.86 -4.69 5.78
C TYR A 38 0.61 -3.79 7.00
N PHE A 39 0.69 -2.47 6.81
CA PHE A 39 0.48 -1.49 7.87
C PHE A 39 -0.65 -0.52 7.53
N ALA A 40 -1.42 -0.14 8.54
CA ALA A 40 -2.39 0.93 8.42
C ALA A 40 -2.47 1.74 9.73
N ASN A 41 -2.40 3.07 9.60
CA ASN A 41 -2.23 4.00 10.72
C ASN A 41 -0.99 3.63 11.58
N SER A 42 0.12 3.37 10.89
CA SER A 42 1.44 3.06 11.49
C SER A 42 1.46 1.84 12.41
N ARG A 43 0.53 0.89 12.22
CA ARG A 43 0.48 -0.38 12.96
C ARG A 43 0.29 -1.55 12.01
N PRO A 44 0.88 -2.73 12.30
CA PRO A 44 0.62 -3.95 11.52
C PRO A 44 -0.88 -4.26 11.50
N LYS A 45 -1.40 -4.61 10.33
CA LYS A 45 -2.79 -5.07 10.15
C LYS A 45 -2.84 -6.17 9.10
N ARG A 46 -3.83 -7.05 9.23
CA ARG A 46 -4.14 -8.00 8.17
C ARG A 46 -4.83 -7.27 7.01
N SER A 47 -4.32 -7.48 5.80
CA SER A 47 -4.93 -7.02 4.56
C SER A 47 -6.07 -7.96 4.12
N SER A 48 -6.62 -7.71 2.93
CA SER A 48 -7.69 -8.56 2.39
C SER A 48 -7.22 -10.01 2.21
N LYS A 49 -8.14 -11.00 2.34
CA LYS A 49 -7.81 -12.42 2.14
C LYS A 49 -7.13 -12.69 0.80
N ARG A 50 -7.63 -12.05 -0.27
CA ARG A 50 -7.11 -12.20 -1.64
C ARG A 50 -5.66 -11.74 -1.78
N SER A 51 -5.19 -10.78 -0.97
CA SER A 51 -3.79 -10.34 -1.03
C SER A 51 -2.78 -11.38 -0.51
N HIS A 52 -3.26 -12.49 0.06
CA HIS A 52 -2.43 -13.61 0.49
C HIS A 52 -2.46 -14.79 -0.51
N ASP A 53 -3.10 -14.62 -1.68
CA ASP A 53 -3.09 -15.63 -2.74
C ASP A 53 -1.82 -15.48 -3.58
N GLU A 54 -0.85 -16.36 -3.33
CA GLU A 54 0.46 -16.34 -4.00
C GLU A 54 0.37 -16.64 -5.49
N ALA A 55 -0.57 -17.49 -5.91
CA ALA A 55 -0.78 -17.81 -7.33
C ALA A 55 -1.30 -16.59 -8.10
N VAL A 56 -2.22 -15.83 -7.50
CA VAL A 56 -2.68 -14.55 -8.05
C VAL A 56 -1.58 -13.51 -8.07
N ALA A 57 -0.75 -13.44 -7.02
CA ALA A 57 0.39 -12.52 -6.97
C ALA A 57 1.42 -12.80 -8.08
N ALA A 58 1.81 -14.06 -8.26
CA ALA A 58 2.74 -14.47 -9.32
C ALA A 58 2.20 -14.17 -10.72
N ARG A 59 0.93 -14.52 -10.97
CA ARG A 59 0.27 -14.20 -12.26
C ARG A 59 0.22 -12.70 -12.51
N LEU A 60 -0.06 -11.89 -11.49
CA LEU A 60 -0.10 -10.43 -11.62
C LEU A 60 1.28 -9.86 -11.93
N TRP A 61 2.34 -10.39 -11.31
CA TRP A 61 3.72 -9.99 -11.59
C TRP A 61 4.07 -10.22 -13.07
N HIS A 62 3.90 -11.45 -13.57
CA HIS A 62 4.20 -11.79 -14.97
C HIS A 62 3.45 -10.90 -15.97
N LEU A 63 2.13 -10.72 -15.77
CA LEU A 63 1.35 -9.86 -16.66
C LEU A 63 1.81 -8.39 -16.59
N SER A 64 2.21 -7.91 -15.42
CA SER A 64 2.66 -6.52 -15.25
C SER A 64 4.02 -6.29 -15.89
N THR A 65 4.96 -7.23 -15.76
CA THR A 65 6.28 -7.16 -16.38
C THR A 65 6.17 -7.20 -17.91
N ASP A 66 5.33 -8.09 -18.44
CA ASP A 66 5.04 -8.17 -19.89
C ASP A 66 4.50 -6.84 -20.43
N LEU A 67 3.58 -6.19 -19.70
CA LEU A 67 2.96 -4.93 -20.11
C LEU A 67 3.96 -3.77 -20.22
N VAL A 68 5.05 -3.81 -19.46
CA VAL A 68 6.09 -2.77 -19.47
C VAL A 68 7.38 -3.23 -20.16
N GLY A 69 7.39 -4.42 -20.76
CA GLY A 69 8.55 -4.97 -21.47
C GLY A 69 9.73 -5.33 -20.57
N LEU A 70 9.47 -5.78 -19.34
CA LEU A 70 10.48 -6.30 -18.42
C LEU A 70 10.40 -7.82 -18.35
N ASP A 71 11.55 -8.48 -18.16
CA ASP A 71 11.61 -9.91 -17.93
C ASP A 71 11.20 -10.24 -16.49
N ALA A 72 10.32 -11.22 -16.31
CA ALA A 72 9.79 -11.61 -15.01
C ALA A 72 10.77 -12.45 -14.15
N GLU A 73 11.91 -12.87 -14.71
CA GLU A 73 12.84 -13.87 -14.13
C GLU A 73 14.02 -13.26 -13.31
N THR A 74 13.86 -12.07 -12.73
CA THR A 74 14.84 -11.54 -11.76
C THR A 74 14.39 -11.80 -10.33
#